data_AF-F0Y3A1-F1
#
_entry.id   AF-F0Y3A1-F1
#
_cell.length_a   1.000
_cell.length_b   1.000
_cell.length_c   1.000
_cell.angle_alpha   90.00
_cell.angle_beta   90.00
_cell.angle_gamma   90.00
#
_symmetry.space_group_name_H-M   'P 1'
#
loop_
_entity.id
_entity.type
_entity.pdbx_description
1 polymer ?
#
loop_
_entity_poly.entity_id
_entity_poly.type
_entity_poly.pdbx_seq_one_letter_code
_entity_poly.pdbx_strand_id
1 'polypeptide(L)'
;RRIHRRNPPAAQLERELDWDGPVILSPLAFVVVDLATPWLRADRVAAFDGRCVFALFAAHYLAVEPVYYAFHVWLHREWAYKRSHGHHHSSVTTEAVSGTSHPLAESVAYLANFSLAFLVPAWCGRFSPLQIPLYFAWFDAMNCAGHCNFECFPRWCQAGVLKYYVYTSSY
;
A
#
# COMPACT_ATOMS: atom_id res chain seq x y z
N ARG A 1 -8.17 7.85 17.96
CA ARG A 1 -9.53 8.27 17.53
C ARG A 1 -9.66 9.79 17.59
N ARG A 2 -9.04 10.52 16.66
CA ARG A 2 -9.25 11.96 16.53
C ARG A 2 -9.87 12.22 15.17
N ILE A 3 -11.19 12.47 15.16
CA ILE A 3 -11.78 13.13 14.01
C ILE A 3 -11.32 14.59 14.08
N HIS A 4 -10.54 15.02 13.11
CA HIS A 4 -10.10 16.40 12.98
C HIS A 4 -11.30 17.28 12.60
N ARG A 5 -11.54 18.36 13.36
CA ARG A 5 -12.63 19.32 13.10
C ARG A 5 -12.14 20.56 12.33
N ARG A 6 -11.15 20.36 11.46
CA ARG A 6 -10.51 21.42 10.67
C ARG A 6 -10.13 20.86 9.31
N ASN A 7 -10.04 21.73 8.30
CA ASN A 7 -9.50 21.37 7.00
C ASN A 7 -7.96 21.32 7.04
N PRO A 8 -7.33 20.57 6.13
CA PRO A 8 -5.89 20.64 5.94
C PRO A 8 -5.42 22.05 5.56
N PRO A 9 -4.23 22.48 6.00
CA PRO A 9 -3.63 23.72 5.52
C PRO A 9 -3.23 23.59 4.03
N ALA A 10 -3.21 24.71 3.31
CA ALA A 10 -2.88 24.74 1.87
C ALA A 10 -1.55 24.04 1.55
N ALA A 11 -0.51 24.26 2.36
CA ALA A 11 0.78 23.61 2.19
C ALA A 11 0.74 22.07 2.31
N GLN A 12 -0.19 21.51 3.09
CA GLN A 12 -0.39 20.05 3.12
C GLN A 12 -1.05 19.60 1.81
N LEU A 13 -2.11 20.28 1.37
CA LEU A 13 -2.81 19.97 0.12
C LEU A 13 -1.86 20.03 -1.09
N GLU A 14 -0.97 21.01 -1.15
CA GLU A 14 0.04 21.12 -2.23
C GLU A 14 0.95 19.89 -2.32
N ARG A 15 1.33 19.29 -1.18
CA ARG A 15 2.16 18.07 -1.15
C ARG A 15 1.35 16.81 -1.45
N GLU A 16 0.12 16.74 -0.97
CA GLU A 16 -0.74 15.56 -1.13
C GLU A 16 -1.37 15.47 -2.52
N LEU A 17 -1.52 16.60 -3.21
CA LEU A 17 -2.04 16.68 -4.57
C LEU A 17 -0.95 16.74 -5.64
N ASP A 18 0.31 16.52 -5.27
CA ASP A 18 1.39 16.28 -6.23
C ASP A 18 1.30 14.82 -6.74
N TRP A 19 0.71 14.67 -7.91
CA TRP A 19 0.47 13.36 -8.54
C TRP A 19 1.54 12.94 -9.53
N ASP A 20 2.57 13.77 -9.78
CA ASP A 20 3.59 13.47 -10.80
C ASP A 20 4.30 12.15 -10.48
N GLY A 21 4.70 11.98 -9.21
CA GLY A 21 5.32 10.74 -8.72
C GLY A 21 4.44 9.51 -8.96
N PRO A 22 3.26 9.39 -8.35
CA PRO A 22 2.37 8.24 -8.56
C PRO A 22 2.03 7.96 -10.03
N VAL A 23 1.74 9.00 -10.82
CA VAL A 23 1.36 8.86 -12.24
C VAL A 23 2.52 8.37 -13.10
N ILE A 24 3.75 8.77 -12.80
CA ILE A 24 4.94 8.35 -13.56
C ILE A 24 5.48 7.01 -13.04
N LEU A 25 5.61 6.86 -11.72
CA LEU A 25 6.25 5.71 -11.10
C LEU A 25 5.41 4.44 -11.23
N SER A 26 4.08 4.52 -11.13
CA SER A 26 3.22 3.34 -11.22
C SER A 26 3.36 2.61 -12.57
N PRO A 27 3.17 3.25 -13.74
CA PRO A 27 3.38 2.58 -15.03
C PRO A 27 4.84 2.17 -15.24
N LEU A 28 5.82 3.00 -14.79
CA LEU A 28 7.23 2.64 -14.87
C LEU A 28 7.52 1.36 -14.08
N ALA A 29 6.90 1.18 -12.92
CA ALA A 29 7.03 -0.02 -12.11
C ALA A 29 6.59 -1.27 -12.87
N PHE A 30 5.41 -1.21 -13.50
CA PHE A 30 4.91 -2.33 -14.29
C PHE A 30 5.86 -2.68 -15.44
N VAL A 31 6.40 -1.67 -16.13
CA VAL A 31 7.39 -1.88 -17.20
C VAL A 31 8.66 -2.52 -16.65
N VAL A 32 9.22 -2.00 -15.55
CA VAL A 32 10.44 -2.56 -14.94
C VAL A 32 10.21 -3.99 -14.47
N VAL A 33 9.07 -4.27 -13.82
CA VAL A 33 8.72 -5.63 -13.38
C VAL A 33 8.57 -6.56 -14.58
N ASP A 34 7.82 -6.18 -15.62
CA ASP A 34 7.66 -7.00 -16.83
C ASP A 34 9.00 -7.31 -17.50
N LEU A 35 9.88 -6.32 -17.62
CA LEU A 35 11.24 -6.49 -18.15
C LEU A 35 12.13 -7.36 -17.24
N ALA A 36 11.98 -7.24 -15.92
CA ALA A 36 12.74 -8.01 -14.94
C ALA A 36 12.23 -9.44 -14.78
N THR A 37 10.95 -9.70 -15.11
CA THR A 37 10.30 -11.00 -14.97
C THR A 37 9.76 -11.55 -16.29
N PRO A 38 10.59 -11.71 -17.33
CA PRO A 38 10.14 -12.21 -18.64
C PRO A 38 9.58 -13.64 -18.58
N TRP A 39 9.83 -14.38 -17.49
CA TRP A 39 9.26 -15.70 -17.23
C TRP A 39 7.80 -15.67 -16.75
N LEU A 40 7.24 -14.49 -16.43
CA LEU A 40 5.83 -14.30 -16.02
C LEU A 40 4.91 -13.88 -17.17
N ARG A 41 5.39 -13.96 -18.41
CA ARG A 41 4.62 -13.58 -19.61
C ARG A 41 3.36 -14.43 -19.79
N ALA A 42 2.44 -13.92 -20.61
CA ALA A 42 1.04 -14.36 -20.70
C ALA A 42 0.83 -15.86 -21.01
N ASP A 43 1.82 -16.57 -21.57
CA ASP A 43 1.79 -18.02 -21.78
C ASP A 43 2.00 -18.83 -20.47
N ARG A 44 2.39 -18.17 -19.38
CA ARG A 44 2.78 -18.75 -18.09
C ARG A 44 1.85 -18.36 -16.93
N VAL A 45 0.80 -17.58 -17.19
CA VAL A 45 -0.13 -17.14 -16.14
C VAL A 45 -1.23 -18.17 -15.90
N ALA A 46 -1.66 -18.31 -14.65
CA ALA A 46 -2.74 -19.20 -14.26
C ALA A 46 -4.11 -18.63 -14.70
N ALA A 47 -5.03 -19.54 -15.05
CA ALA A 47 -6.44 -19.21 -15.11
C ALA A 47 -6.89 -18.70 -13.74
N PHE A 48 -7.68 -17.61 -13.71
CA PHE A 48 -8.11 -17.01 -12.46
C PHE A 48 -9.10 -17.93 -11.73
N ASP A 49 -8.70 -18.40 -10.55
CA ASP A 49 -9.52 -19.24 -9.68
C ASP A 49 -9.37 -18.84 -8.20
N GLY A 50 -10.06 -19.55 -7.30
CA GLY A 50 -9.97 -19.29 -5.86
C GLY A 50 -8.56 -19.51 -5.27
N ARG A 51 -7.70 -20.30 -5.93
CA ARG A 51 -6.31 -20.52 -5.48
C ARG A 51 -5.44 -19.31 -5.81
N CYS A 52 -5.72 -18.60 -6.90
CA CYS A 52 -5.11 -17.29 -7.16
C CYS A 52 -5.46 -16.30 -6.05
N VAL A 53 -6.73 -16.20 -5.67
CA VAL A 53 -7.17 -15.30 -4.59
C VAL A 53 -6.50 -15.66 -3.25
N PHE A 54 -6.47 -16.95 -2.91
CA PHE A 54 -5.80 -17.44 -1.71
C PHE A 54 -4.29 -17.12 -1.73
N ALA A 55 -3.61 -17.36 -2.85
CA ALA A 55 -2.18 -17.06 -2.98
C ALA A 55 -1.88 -15.56 -2.83
N LEU A 56 -2.72 -14.68 -3.42
CA LEU A 56 -2.61 -13.23 -3.26
C LEU A 56 -2.74 -12.81 -1.80
N PHE A 57 -3.79 -13.32 -1.13
CA PHE A 57 -4.02 -13.04 0.29
C PHE A 57 -2.87 -13.55 1.16
N ALA A 58 -2.42 -14.79 0.96
CA ALA A 58 -1.30 -15.36 1.68
C ALA A 58 -0.01 -14.56 1.44
N ALA A 59 0.29 -14.16 0.20
CA ALA A 59 1.45 -13.34 -0.11
C ALA A 59 1.42 -11.98 0.59
N HIS A 60 0.24 -11.34 0.63
CA HIS A 60 0.09 -10.07 1.34
C HIS A 60 0.38 -10.23 2.84
N TYR A 61 -0.30 -11.15 3.53
CA TYR A 61 -0.17 -11.28 4.98
C TYR A 61 1.13 -11.95 5.44
N LEU A 62 1.73 -12.83 4.63
CA LEU A 62 2.93 -13.59 5.01
C LEU A 62 4.24 -12.99 4.48
N ALA A 63 4.19 -12.13 3.46
CA ALA A 63 5.39 -11.50 2.90
C ALA A 63 5.32 -9.97 2.93
N VAL A 64 4.29 -9.37 2.32
CA VAL A 64 4.19 -7.90 2.21
C VAL A 64 4.09 -7.23 3.57
N GLU A 65 3.19 -7.70 4.44
CA GLU A 65 2.92 -7.11 5.75
C GLU A 65 4.13 -7.17 6.70
N PRO A 66 4.82 -8.32 6.89
CA PRO A 66 6.03 -8.36 7.71
C PRO A 66 7.15 -7.44 7.21
N VAL A 67 7.38 -7.39 5.88
CA VAL A 67 8.41 -6.53 5.29
C VAL A 67 8.02 -5.06 5.42
N TYR A 68 6.75 -4.73 5.15
CA TYR A 68 6.18 -3.39 5.38
C TYR A 68 6.39 -2.96 6.83
N TYR A 69 6.01 -3.79 7.80
CA TYR A 69 6.10 -3.48 9.21
C TYR A 69 7.56 -3.22 9.63
N ALA A 70 8.48 -4.11 9.23
CA ALA A 70 9.90 -3.94 9.55
C ALA A 70 10.48 -2.65 8.93
N PHE A 71 10.14 -2.37 7.67
CA PHE A 71 10.59 -1.17 6.97
C PHE A 71 9.99 0.10 7.60
N HIS A 72 8.71 0.11 7.91
CA HIS A 72 8.03 1.22 8.57
C HIS A 72 8.61 1.49 9.96
N VAL A 73 8.86 0.46 10.77
CA VAL A 73 9.55 0.61 12.07
C VAL A 73 10.96 1.21 11.89
N TRP A 74 11.68 0.83 10.84
CA TRP A 74 12.98 1.43 10.53
C TRP A 74 12.86 2.90 10.07
N LEU A 75 11.85 3.24 9.28
CA LEU A 75 11.56 4.60 8.83
C LEU A 75 11.31 5.58 9.99
N HIS A 76 10.79 5.07 11.11
CA HIS A 76 10.61 5.84 12.34
C HIS A 76 11.90 6.09 13.15
N ARG A 77 13.05 5.55 12.74
CA ARG A 77 14.34 5.89 13.34
C ARG A 77 14.76 7.30 12.92
N GLU A 78 15.41 8.03 13.82
CA GLU A 78 15.72 9.46 13.66
C GLU A 78 16.30 9.84 12.28
N TRP A 79 17.27 9.04 11.79
CA TRP A 79 17.94 9.30 10.52
C TRP A 79 17.00 9.19 9.32
N ALA A 80 16.19 8.12 9.26
CA ALA A 80 15.28 7.84 8.15
C ALA A 80 14.05 8.75 8.22
N TYR A 81 13.55 9.01 9.43
CA TYR A 81 12.43 9.89 9.68
C TYR A 81 12.73 11.30 9.17
N LYS A 82 13.86 11.90 9.57
CA LYS A 82 14.23 13.26 9.14
C LYS A 82 14.46 13.39 7.63
N ARG A 83 14.81 12.29 6.95
CA ARG A 83 15.16 12.30 5.52
C ARG A 83 14.01 11.94 4.60
N SER A 84 13.05 11.15 5.07
CA SER A 84 11.95 10.65 4.25
C SER A 84 10.63 10.68 5.00
N HIS A 85 10.50 9.83 6.03
CA HIS A 85 9.18 9.51 6.60
C HIS A 85 8.50 10.70 7.30
N GLY A 86 9.27 11.69 7.76
CA GLY A 86 8.75 12.93 8.33
C GLY A 86 7.94 13.77 7.33
N HIS A 87 8.17 13.60 6.02
CA HIS A 87 7.31 14.18 4.98
C HIS A 87 5.89 13.61 5.07
N HIS A 88 5.75 12.28 5.14
CA HIS A 88 4.47 11.62 5.30
C HIS A 88 3.78 12.05 6.62
N HIS A 89 4.51 12.07 7.73
CA HIS A 89 3.98 12.51 9.04
C HIS A 89 3.68 14.00 9.16
N SER A 90 4.05 14.81 8.16
CA SER A 90 3.68 16.23 8.11
C SER A 90 2.20 16.45 7.78
N SER A 91 1.52 15.41 7.30
CA SER A 91 0.08 15.38 7.03
C SER A 91 -0.73 15.11 8.31
N VAL A 92 -0.83 16.14 9.15
CA VAL A 92 -1.44 16.04 10.49
C VAL A 92 -2.96 16.12 10.49
N THR A 93 -3.58 16.57 9.40
CA THR A 93 -5.04 16.55 9.22
C THR A 93 -5.32 15.56 8.11
N THR A 94 -5.40 14.27 8.46
CA THR A 94 -5.34 13.21 7.47
C THR A 94 -6.58 13.16 6.59
N GLU A 95 -6.36 12.97 5.30
CA GLU A 95 -7.36 12.70 4.28
C GLU A 95 -7.10 11.34 3.65
N ALA A 96 -8.01 10.86 2.81
CA ALA A 96 -7.84 9.57 2.13
C ALA A 96 -6.51 9.47 1.37
N VAL A 97 -6.06 10.57 0.76
CA VAL A 97 -4.81 10.66 -0.01
C VAL A 97 -3.55 10.83 0.86
N SER A 98 -3.68 11.20 2.15
CA SER A 98 -2.52 11.38 3.03
C SER A 98 -1.68 10.11 3.16
N GLY A 99 -2.34 8.94 3.05
CA GLY A 99 -1.70 7.62 3.05
C GLY A 99 -0.76 7.34 1.88
N THR A 100 -0.77 8.17 0.84
CA THR A 100 0.07 7.98 -0.36
C THR A 100 1.09 9.08 -0.56
N SER A 101 1.10 10.12 0.29
CA SER A 101 2.05 11.23 0.20
C SER A 101 3.39 10.83 0.82
N HIS A 102 4.26 10.27 -0.01
CA HIS A 102 5.60 9.85 0.36
C HIS A 102 6.65 10.45 -0.59
N PRO A 103 7.86 10.76 -0.10
CA PRO A 103 8.99 11.09 -0.96
C PRO A 103 9.33 9.95 -1.92
N LEU A 104 9.93 10.30 -3.07
CA LEU A 104 10.26 9.36 -4.14
C LEU A 104 10.92 8.05 -3.67
N ALA A 105 11.95 8.13 -2.81
CA ALA A 105 12.69 6.95 -2.36
C ALA A 105 11.82 5.98 -1.54
N GLU A 106 10.93 6.52 -0.71
CA GLU A 106 10.00 5.74 0.08
C GLU A 106 8.88 5.15 -0.78
N SER A 107 8.38 5.92 -1.75
CA SER A 107 7.45 5.41 -2.78
C SER A 107 8.04 4.24 -3.56
N VAL A 108 9.31 4.31 -3.97
CA VAL A 108 10.01 3.22 -4.66
C VAL A 108 10.18 2.00 -3.76
N ALA A 109 10.52 2.19 -2.48
CA ALA A 109 10.64 1.09 -1.52
C ALA A 109 9.29 0.39 -1.28
N TYR A 110 8.21 1.16 -1.12
CA TYR A 110 6.87 0.61 -0.98
C TYR A 110 6.41 -0.12 -2.24
N LEU A 111 6.66 0.44 -3.42
CA LEU A 111 6.38 -0.21 -4.69
C LEU A 111 7.09 -1.56 -4.82
N ALA A 112 8.37 -1.63 -4.45
CA ALA A 112 9.13 -2.88 -4.44
C ALA A 112 8.54 -3.90 -3.45
N ASN A 113 8.14 -3.46 -2.25
CA ASN A 113 7.50 -4.32 -1.27
C ASN A 113 6.15 -4.86 -1.76
N PHE A 114 5.27 -3.98 -2.26
CA PHE A 114 3.94 -4.37 -2.71
C PHE A 114 3.96 -5.26 -3.97
N SER A 115 5.04 -5.20 -4.76
CA SER A 115 5.26 -6.14 -5.87
C SER A 115 5.32 -7.60 -5.42
N LEU A 116 5.68 -7.88 -4.15
CA LEU A 116 5.68 -9.23 -3.59
C LEU A 116 4.28 -9.87 -3.58
N ALA A 117 3.21 -9.06 -3.52
CA ALA A 117 1.83 -9.54 -3.62
C ALA A 117 1.57 -10.27 -4.94
N PHE A 118 2.33 -9.97 -5.99
CA PHE A 118 2.21 -10.57 -7.32
C PHE A 118 3.33 -11.58 -7.60
N LEU A 119 4.57 -11.27 -7.20
CA LEU A 119 5.73 -12.14 -7.43
C LEU A 119 5.64 -13.47 -6.67
N VAL A 120 5.15 -13.45 -5.42
CA VAL A 120 5.02 -14.69 -4.63
C VAL A 120 3.99 -15.64 -5.25
N PRO A 121 2.75 -15.22 -5.59
CA PRO A 121 1.83 -16.07 -6.34
C PRO A 121 2.41 -16.56 -7.67
N ALA A 122 3.20 -15.72 -8.35
CA ALA A 122 3.86 -16.06 -9.60
C ALA A 122 4.85 -17.22 -9.44
N TRP A 123 5.73 -17.17 -8.44
CA TRP A 123 6.64 -18.26 -8.11
C TRP A 123 5.91 -19.55 -7.71
N CYS A 124 4.70 -19.44 -7.17
CA CYS A 124 3.85 -20.58 -6.85
C CYS A 124 3.02 -21.10 -8.05
N GLY A 125 3.12 -20.50 -9.25
CA GLY A 125 2.29 -20.85 -10.40
C GLY A 125 0.80 -20.50 -10.21
N ARG A 126 0.50 -19.50 -9.38
CA ARG A 126 -0.84 -19.02 -9.02
C ARG A 126 -1.09 -17.57 -9.40
N PHE A 127 -0.20 -16.97 -10.20
CA PHE A 127 -0.39 -15.61 -10.65
C PHE A 127 -1.36 -15.54 -11.83
N SER A 128 -2.31 -14.61 -11.77
CA SER A 128 -3.22 -14.26 -12.85
C SER A 128 -3.31 -12.74 -12.96
N PRO A 129 -3.34 -12.14 -14.17
CA PRO A 129 -3.41 -10.68 -14.33
C PRO A 129 -4.59 -10.04 -13.60
N LEU A 130 -5.70 -10.76 -13.38
CA LEU A 130 -6.85 -10.26 -12.62
C LEU A 130 -6.55 -9.98 -11.14
N GLN A 131 -5.48 -10.56 -10.55
CA GLN A 131 -5.06 -10.23 -9.20
C GLN A 131 -4.58 -8.77 -9.07
N ILE A 132 -4.03 -8.18 -10.13
CA ILE A 132 -3.52 -6.81 -10.14
C ILE A 132 -4.64 -5.81 -9.79
N PRO A 133 -5.71 -5.66 -10.59
CA PRO A 133 -6.77 -4.70 -10.29
C PRO A 133 -7.52 -5.04 -9.00
N LEU A 134 -7.68 -6.33 -8.67
CA LEU A 134 -8.29 -6.74 -7.40
C LEU A 134 -7.47 -6.28 -6.18
N TYR A 135 -6.15 -6.44 -6.26
CA TYR A 135 -5.25 -6.04 -5.19
C TYR A 135 -5.21 -4.52 -5.03
N PHE A 136 -5.07 -3.77 -6.13
CA PHE A 136 -5.08 -2.30 -6.06
C PHE A 136 -6.40 -1.77 -5.53
N ALA A 137 -7.55 -2.27 -6.00
CA ALA A 137 -8.84 -1.84 -5.50
C ALA A 137 -9.00 -2.10 -3.99
N TRP A 138 -8.58 -3.28 -3.51
CA TRP A 138 -8.61 -3.60 -2.09
C TRP A 138 -7.64 -2.71 -1.29
N PHE A 139 -6.39 -2.61 -1.74
CA PHE A 139 -5.33 -1.88 -1.05
C PHE A 139 -5.66 -0.39 -0.96
N ASP A 140 -6.10 0.23 -2.07
CA ASP A 140 -6.48 1.65 -2.09
C ASP A 140 -7.70 1.91 -1.21
N ALA A 141 -8.70 1.02 -1.22
CA ALA A 141 -9.86 1.14 -0.34
C ALA A 141 -9.46 1.06 1.15
N MET A 142 -8.58 0.10 1.50
CA MET A 142 -8.09 -0.02 2.87
C MET A 142 -7.24 1.19 3.26
N ASN A 143 -6.30 1.61 2.41
CA ASN A 143 -5.44 2.76 2.66
C ASN A 143 -6.26 4.05 2.86
N CYS A 144 -7.25 4.29 1.99
CA CYS A 144 -8.20 5.37 2.15
C CYS A 144 -8.94 5.28 3.48
N ALA A 145 -9.42 4.09 3.88
CA ALA A 145 -10.12 3.90 5.16
C ALA A 145 -9.22 4.09 6.39
N GLY A 146 -7.93 3.79 6.28
CA GLY A 146 -6.96 3.97 7.34
C GLY A 146 -6.50 5.42 7.53
N HIS A 147 -6.49 6.23 6.47
CA HIS A 147 -6.04 7.62 6.52
C HIS A 147 -7.18 8.65 6.48
N CYS A 148 -8.39 8.27 6.06
CA CYS A 148 -9.50 9.20 6.07
C CYS A 148 -9.91 9.59 7.50
N ASN A 149 -10.34 10.83 7.63
CA ASN A 149 -10.87 11.39 8.86
C ASN A 149 -12.31 10.90 9.15
N PHE A 150 -12.61 9.63 8.84
CA PHE A 150 -13.93 9.00 8.93
C PHE A 150 -13.82 7.58 9.50
N GLU A 151 -14.79 7.15 10.31
CA GLU A 151 -14.82 5.79 10.87
C GLU A 151 -15.53 4.83 9.90
N CYS A 152 -14.76 4.20 9.01
CA CYS A 152 -15.30 3.25 8.03
C CYS A 152 -15.76 1.92 8.64
N PHE A 153 -15.20 1.53 9.78
CA PHE A 153 -15.45 0.22 10.40
C PHE A 153 -16.00 0.35 11.82
N PRO A 154 -17.00 -0.46 12.21
CA PRO A 154 -17.54 -0.44 13.55
C PRO A 154 -16.48 -0.92 14.56
N ARG A 155 -16.61 -0.48 15.83
CA ARG A 155 -15.61 -0.73 16.88
C ARG A 155 -15.26 -2.20 17.09
N TRP A 156 -16.22 -3.09 16.92
CA TRP A 156 -16.02 -4.53 17.15
C TRP A 156 -15.07 -5.15 16.11
N CYS A 157 -14.99 -4.62 14.88
CA CYS A 157 -14.02 -5.06 13.88
C CYS A 157 -12.57 -4.67 14.25
N GLN A 158 -12.40 -3.63 15.06
CA GLN A 158 -11.08 -3.14 15.50
C GLN A 158 -10.54 -3.91 16.72
N ALA A 159 -11.29 -4.91 17.20
CA ALA A 159 -10.92 -5.73 18.35
C ALA A 159 -10.49 -7.14 17.92
N GLY A 160 -9.67 -7.79 18.76
CA GLY A 160 -9.24 -9.17 18.54
C GLY A 160 -8.41 -9.37 17.28
N VAL A 161 -8.63 -10.50 16.59
CA VAL A 161 -7.90 -10.86 15.35
C VAL A 161 -8.35 -10.01 14.16
N LEU A 162 -9.59 -9.51 14.17
CA LEU A 162 -10.13 -8.71 13.06
C LEU A 162 -9.37 -7.40 12.84
N LYS A 163 -8.72 -6.86 13.88
CA LYS A 163 -7.89 -5.65 13.78
C LYS A 163 -6.73 -5.78 12.78
N TYR A 164 -6.30 -7.00 12.49
CA TYR A 164 -5.24 -7.26 11.50
C TYR A 164 -5.77 -7.29 10.06
N TYR A 165 -7.09 -7.34 9.88
CA TYR A 165 -7.75 -7.37 8.57
C TYR A 165 -8.41 -6.04 8.19
N VAL A 166 -8.58 -5.12 9.15
CA VAL A 166 -9.16 -3.80 8.90
C VAL A 166 -8.13 -2.71 9.19
N TYR A 167 -7.85 -1.88 8.19
CA TYR A 167 -6.99 -0.71 8.37
C TYR A 167 -7.85 0.46 8.88
N THR A 168 -7.50 1.01 10.04
CA THR A 168 -8.27 2.10 10.68
C THR A 168 -7.33 3.19 11.18
N SER A 169 -7.83 4.43 11.17
CA SER A 169 -7.15 5.68 11.59
C SER A 169 -6.86 5.78 13.10
N SER A 170 -6.53 4.66 13.74
CA SER A 170 -6.34 4.56 15.20
C SER A 170 -4.89 4.33 15.65
N TYR A 171 -3.89 4.57 14.78
CA TYR A 171 -2.50 4.78 15.19
C TYR A 171 -2.03 6.16 14.81
#